data_AF-A0AA89C8Y2-F1
#
_entry.id   AF-A0AA89C8Y2-F1
#
_cell.length_a   1.000
_cell.length_b   1.000
_cell.length_c   1.000
_cell.angle_alpha   90.00
_cell.angle_beta   90.00
_cell.angle_gamma   90.00
#
_symmetry.space_group_name_H-M   'P 1'
#
loop_
_entity.id
_entity.type
_entity.pdbx_description
1 polymer ?
#
loop_
_entity_poly.entity_id
_entity_poly.type
_entity_poly.pdbx_seq_one_letter_code
_entity_poly.pdbx_strand_id
1 'polypeptide(L)'
;MNFNKFPFGLPEKERDGIQVTRILRRSFELQAQNNVSNACGFVNIILMRCFEASEIEVQSVYGTVDLCGLQMPHVWLRIHDHIVDNTYCEDIPTDMFIMMKEGAKYGDEIRESQLYLGDQVTQNAGIDDHNIRIFQWMLRPENSQKCLHLLKNKIQLRRYFEEMCIFMKKQFGIDIPEVTYKKCWACEKIGDDFKVCGKCKIAKYCSRNCQRNDWKQLHKEICLAPNSW
;
A
#
# COMPACT_ATOMS: atom_id res chain seq x y z
N MET A 1 6.55 -7.38 -19.17
CA MET A 1 6.07 -6.06 -18.70
C MET A 1 7.11 -5.00 -19.01
N ASN A 2 6.71 -3.86 -19.58
CA ASN A 2 7.63 -2.78 -19.93
C ASN A 2 7.55 -1.66 -18.88
N PHE A 3 8.54 -1.58 -17.99
CA PHE A 3 8.61 -0.55 -16.95
C PHE A 3 9.04 0.84 -17.47
N ASN A 4 9.37 0.97 -18.75
CA ASN A 4 9.64 2.27 -19.40
C ASN A 4 8.36 2.91 -19.96
N LYS A 5 7.19 2.36 -19.63
CA LYS A 5 5.88 2.73 -20.16
C LYS A 5 4.82 2.75 -19.04
N PHE A 6 3.88 3.67 -19.17
CA PHE A 6 2.63 3.70 -18.40
C PHE A 6 1.78 2.42 -18.58
N PRO A 7 1.13 1.90 -17.52
CA PRO A 7 1.15 2.36 -16.12
C PRO A 7 2.26 1.75 -15.27
N PHE A 8 3.21 1.02 -15.84
CA PHE A 8 4.16 0.22 -15.04
C PHE A 8 5.37 1.01 -14.54
N GLY A 9 5.74 2.09 -15.23
CA GLY A 9 6.82 2.99 -14.80
C GLY A 9 6.99 4.21 -15.69
N LEU A 10 8.19 4.77 -15.72
CA LEU A 10 8.50 6.04 -16.39
C LEU A 10 9.43 5.84 -17.59
N PRO A 11 9.27 6.62 -18.68
CA PRO A 11 10.26 6.67 -19.74
C PRO A 11 11.65 7.06 -19.19
N GLU A 12 12.72 6.44 -19.67
CA GLU A 12 14.09 6.67 -19.18
C GLU A 12 14.57 8.12 -19.34
N LYS A 13 14.00 8.84 -20.32
CA LYS A 13 14.27 10.26 -20.59
C LYS A 13 13.65 11.21 -19.57
N GLU A 14 12.69 10.75 -18.77
CA GLU A 14 12.08 11.58 -17.73
C GLU A 14 13.05 11.80 -16.58
N ARG A 15 12.82 12.88 -15.83
CA ARG A 15 13.56 13.14 -14.60
C ARG A 15 13.43 11.94 -13.66
N ASP A 16 14.57 11.43 -13.19
CA ASP A 16 14.70 10.26 -12.31
C ASP A 16 14.21 8.94 -12.95
N GLY A 17 13.87 8.93 -14.25
CA GLY A 17 13.21 7.81 -14.92
C GLY A 17 13.94 6.47 -14.78
N ILE A 18 15.27 6.47 -14.95
CA ILE A 18 16.09 5.26 -14.78
C ILE A 18 16.00 4.71 -13.34
N GLN A 19 16.11 5.58 -12.33
CA GLN A 19 16.07 5.18 -10.93
C GLN A 19 14.67 4.69 -10.54
N VAL A 20 13.63 5.44 -10.92
CA VAL A 20 12.23 5.10 -10.67
C VAL A 20 11.89 3.75 -11.30
N THR A 21 12.22 3.53 -12.57
CA THR A 21 12.00 2.25 -13.26
C THR A 21 12.70 1.09 -12.57
N ARG A 22 13.93 1.28 -12.07
CA ARG A 22 14.65 0.23 -11.33
C ARG A 22 13.97 -0.10 -9.99
N ILE A 23 13.49 0.90 -9.26
CA ILE A 23 12.75 0.72 -7.99
C ILE A 23 11.44 -0.01 -8.25
N LEU A 24 10.64 0.45 -9.22
CA LEU A 24 9.34 -0.13 -9.56
C LEU A 24 9.45 -1.57 -10.06
N ARG A 25 10.44 -1.86 -10.92
CA ARG A 25 10.69 -3.22 -11.38
C ARG A 25 11.02 -4.14 -10.22
N ARG A 26 11.93 -3.72 -9.35
CA ARG A 26 12.32 -4.55 -8.21
C ARG A 26 11.17 -4.76 -7.25
N SER A 27 10.39 -3.73 -6.97
CA SER A 27 9.19 -3.84 -6.14
C SER A 27 8.22 -4.88 -6.69
N PHE A 28 7.93 -4.85 -7.99
CA PHE A 28 7.04 -5.81 -8.64
C PHE A 28 7.56 -7.25 -8.55
N GLU A 29 8.85 -7.47 -8.80
CA GLU A 29 9.49 -8.79 -8.64
C GLU A 29 9.40 -9.32 -7.21
N LEU A 30 9.65 -8.45 -6.22
CA LEU A 30 9.62 -8.84 -4.81
C LEU A 30 8.19 -9.10 -4.33
N GLN A 31 7.18 -8.41 -4.90
CA GLN A 31 5.79 -8.73 -4.62
C GLN A 31 5.47 -10.18 -5.03
N ALA A 32 5.84 -10.58 -6.23
CA ALA A 32 5.66 -11.95 -6.71
C ALA A 32 6.45 -12.97 -5.86
N GLN A 33 7.72 -12.69 -5.53
CA GLN A 33 8.56 -13.59 -4.72
C GLN A 33 8.05 -13.79 -3.29
N ASN A 34 7.37 -12.79 -2.73
CA ASN A 34 6.85 -12.83 -1.37
C ASN A 34 5.36 -13.16 -1.30
N ASN A 35 4.70 -13.48 -2.42
CA ASN A 35 3.26 -13.71 -2.50
C ASN A 35 2.45 -12.50 -1.97
N VAL A 36 2.85 -11.29 -2.36
CA VAL A 36 2.13 -10.04 -2.10
C VAL A 36 1.25 -9.73 -3.30
N SER A 37 0.06 -10.34 -3.33
CA SER A 37 -0.95 -10.14 -4.38
C SER A 37 -2.00 -9.12 -3.93
N ASN A 38 -2.44 -8.27 -4.85
CA ASN A 38 -3.57 -7.34 -4.68
C ASN A 38 -3.47 -6.41 -3.45
N ALA A 39 -2.25 -6.04 -3.03
CA ALA A 39 -1.99 -5.26 -1.83
C ALA A 39 -1.64 -3.78 -2.13
N CYS A 40 -2.35 -3.15 -3.07
CA CYS A 40 -2.00 -1.85 -3.64
C CYS A 40 -1.73 -0.75 -2.59
N GLY A 41 -2.51 -0.69 -1.50
CA GLY A 41 -2.29 0.26 -0.41
C GLY A 41 -0.94 0.08 0.30
N PHE A 42 -0.57 -1.15 0.67
CA PHE A 42 0.72 -1.41 1.32
C PHE A 42 1.90 -1.26 0.37
N VAL A 43 1.74 -1.69 -0.88
CA VAL A 43 2.75 -1.52 -1.94
C VAL A 43 3.04 -0.03 -2.14
N ASN A 44 2.01 0.82 -2.23
CA ASN A 44 2.17 2.26 -2.34
C ASN A 44 2.90 2.86 -1.13
N ILE A 45 2.54 2.49 0.11
CA ILE A 45 3.21 3.03 1.30
C ILE A 45 4.71 2.66 1.32
N ILE A 46 5.06 1.44 0.91
CA ILE A 46 6.46 0.99 0.85
C ILE A 46 7.22 1.72 -0.26
N LEU A 47 6.60 1.92 -1.42
CA LEU A 47 7.20 2.67 -2.52
C LEU A 47 7.38 4.15 -2.19
N MET A 48 6.37 4.79 -1.57
CA MET A 48 6.46 6.17 -1.09
C MET A 48 7.68 6.36 -0.19
N ARG A 49 7.93 5.43 0.75
CA ARG A 49 9.13 5.45 1.60
C ARG A 49 10.43 5.37 0.80
N CYS A 50 10.46 4.54 -0.24
CA CYS A 50 11.65 4.41 -1.09
C CYS A 50 11.92 5.69 -1.88
N PHE A 51 10.88 6.32 -2.43
CA PHE A 51 10.99 7.55 -3.20
C PHE A 51 11.29 8.76 -2.32
N GLU A 52 10.64 8.90 -1.17
CA GLU A 52 10.94 9.93 -0.17
C GLU A 52 12.41 9.86 0.26
N ALA A 53 12.93 8.67 0.58
CA ALA A 53 14.34 8.48 0.94
C ALA A 53 15.31 8.74 -0.22
N SER A 54 14.80 8.74 -1.46
CA SER A 54 15.57 9.06 -2.67
C SER A 54 15.38 10.51 -3.13
N GLU A 55 14.67 11.34 -2.36
CA GLU A 55 14.32 12.72 -2.73
C GLU A 55 13.55 12.83 -4.06
N ILE A 56 12.85 11.76 -4.45
CA ILE A 56 12.00 11.73 -5.65
C ILE A 56 10.60 12.18 -5.27
N GLU A 57 10.12 13.23 -5.95
CA GLU A 57 8.77 13.74 -5.76
C GLU A 57 7.73 12.72 -6.25
N VAL A 58 6.85 12.32 -5.35
CA VAL A 58 5.79 11.35 -5.64
C VAL A 58 4.56 11.67 -4.80
N GLN A 59 3.38 11.46 -5.39
CA GLN A 59 2.11 11.54 -4.71
C GLN A 59 1.45 10.16 -4.71
N SER A 60 0.94 9.73 -3.57
CA SER A 60 0.01 8.60 -3.51
C SER A 60 -1.41 9.08 -3.78
N VAL A 61 -2.09 8.42 -4.72
CA VAL A 61 -3.45 8.75 -5.17
C VAL A 61 -4.33 7.53 -4.95
N TYR A 62 -5.54 7.77 -4.46
CA TYR A 62 -6.59 6.76 -4.34
C TYR A 62 -7.82 7.24 -5.11
N GLY A 63 -8.55 6.30 -5.68
CA GLY A 63 -9.73 6.60 -6.48
C GLY A 63 -10.30 5.32 -7.04
N THR A 64 -10.80 5.39 -8.27
CA THR A 64 -11.32 4.23 -8.99
C THR A 64 -10.45 3.89 -10.19
N VAL A 65 -10.27 2.59 -10.43
CA VAL A 65 -9.72 2.08 -11.68
C VAL A 65 -10.81 1.30 -12.40
N ASP A 66 -11.00 1.61 -13.69
CA ASP A 66 -11.85 0.86 -14.60
C ASP A 66 -10.97 -0.12 -15.37
N LEU A 67 -11.17 -1.41 -15.10
CA LEU A 67 -10.51 -2.51 -15.77
C LEU A 67 -11.56 -3.25 -16.61
N CYS A 68 -11.58 -2.98 -17.92
CA CYS A 68 -12.51 -3.61 -18.86
C CYS A 68 -13.99 -3.46 -18.49
N GLY A 69 -14.40 -2.29 -17.96
CA GLY A 69 -15.77 -1.99 -17.54
C GLY A 69 -16.04 -2.27 -16.05
N LEU A 70 -15.09 -2.90 -15.35
CA LEU A 70 -15.19 -3.13 -13.91
C LEU A 70 -14.50 -2.00 -13.15
N GLN A 71 -15.30 -1.18 -12.46
CA GLN A 71 -14.80 -0.09 -11.61
C GLN A 71 -14.55 -0.59 -10.19
N MET A 72 -13.34 -0.36 -9.67
CA MET A 72 -12.95 -0.77 -8.32
C MET A 72 -12.12 0.29 -7.61
N PRO A 73 -12.22 0.40 -6.27
CA PRO A 73 -11.28 1.16 -5.46
C PRO A 73 -9.85 0.73 -5.69
N HIS A 74 -8.96 1.69 -5.90
CA HIS A 74 -7.55 1.38 -6.11
C HIS A 74 -6.63 2.49 -5.61
N VAL A 75 -5.34 2.15 -5.51
CA VAL A 75 -4.28 3.08 -5.13
C VAL A 75 -3.15 2.99 -6.15
N TRP A 76 -2.68 4.14 -6.61
CA TRP A 76 -1.56 4.28 -7.53
C TRP A 76 -0.69 5.48 -7.14
N LEU A 77 0.49 5.56 -7.74
CA LEU A 77 1.38 6.69 -7.59
C LEU A 77 1.18 7.67 -8.75
N ARG A 78 1.41 8.95 -8.47
CA ARG A 78 1.62 9.99 -9.47
C ARG A 78 3.04 10.50 -9.29
N ILE A 79 3.89 10.30 -10.30
CA ILE A 79 5.28 10.75 -10.33
C ILE A 79 5.40 11.69 -11.52
N HIS A 80 5.65 12.97 -11.26
CA HIS A 80 5.48 14.04 -12.24
C HIS A 80 4.04 13.99 -12.83
N ASP A 81 3.90 13.98 -14.16
CA ASP A 81 2.61 13.89 -14.85
C ASP A 81 2.18 12.44 -15.16
N HIS A 82 2.86 11.43 -14.61
CA HIS A 82 2.62 10.03 -14.92
C HIS A 82 1.94 9.29 -13.79
N ILE A 83 0.91 8.51 -14.15
CA ILE A 83 0.30 7.52 -13.26
C ILE A 83 1.15 6.24 -13.28
N VAL A 84 1.41 5.69 -12.10
CA VAL A 84 2.17 4.45 -11.94
C VAL A 84 1.41 3.49 -11.03
N ASP A 85 1.06 2.33 -11.56
CA ASP A 85 0.40 1.24 -10.86
C ASP A 85 1.31 0.03 -10.78
N ASN A 86 1.91 -0.15 -9.61
CA ASN A 86 2.88 -1.21 -9.36
C ASN A 86 2.27 -2.43 -8.66
N THR A 87 0.95 -2.58 -8.68
CA THR A 87 0.27 -3.67 -7.96
C THR A 87 0.45 -5.00 -8.69
N TYR A 88 1.00 -6.01 -8.03
CA TYR A 88 1.02 -7.39 -8.55
C TYR A 88 -0.29 -8.13 -8.26
N CYS A 89 -0.70 -9.03 -9.17
CA CYS A 89 -1.84 -9.91 -8.98
C CYS A 89 -1.47 -11.33 -9.43
N GLU A 90 -1.45 -12.27 -8.49
CA GLU A 90 -1.01 -13.66 -8.70
C GLU A 90 -2.01 -14.47 -9.55
N ASP A 91 -3.31 -14.19 -9.41
CA ASP A 91 -4.39 -14.96 -10.05
C ASP A 91 -4.60 -14.61 -11.54
N ILE A 92 -3.89 -13.60 -12.05
CA ILE A 92 -4.04 -13.12 -13.43
C ILE A 92 -2.78 -13.46 -14.23
N PRO A 93 -2.89 -14.22 -15.33
CA PRO A 93 -1.77 -14.46 -16.23
C PRO A 93 -1.12 -13.14 -16.67
N THR A 94 0.22 -13.10 -16.73
CA THR A 94 0.97 -11.86 -16.97
C THR A 94 0.53 -11.11 -18.23
N ASP A 95 0.26 -11.79 -19.33
CA ASP A 95 -0.18 -11.14 -20.58
C ASP A 95 -1.57 -10.52 -20.44
N MET A 96 -2.49 -11.19 -19.76
CA MET A 96 -3.82 -10.67 -19.46
C MET A 96 -3.72 -9.48 -18.50
N PHE A 97 -2.88 -9.56 -17.48
CA PHE A 97 -2.64 -8.48 -16.54
C PHE A 97 -2.09 -7.24 -17.26
N ILE A 98 -1.12 -7.41 -18.17
CA ILE A 98 -0.56 -6.33 -18.97
C ILE A 98 -1.66 -5.69 -19.83
N MET A 99 -2.42 -6.49 -20.56
CA MET A 99 -3.53 -6.01 -21.40
C MET A 99 -4.55 -5.20 -20.58
N MET A 100 -4.95 -5.71 -19.41
CA MET A 100 -5.91 -5.04 -18.52
C MET A 100 -5.39 -3.69 -18.03
N LYS A 101 -4.12 -3.63 -17.59
CA LYS A 101 -3.51 -2.40 -17.07
C LYS A 101 -3.26 -1.37 -18.17
N GLU A 102 -2.89 -1.78 -19.37
CA GLU A 102 -2.70 -0.86 -20.50
C GLU A 102 -4.00 -0.23 -20.97
N GLY A 103 -5.13 -0.95 -20.85
CA GLY A 103 -6.47 -0.43 -21.12
C GLY A 103 -7.16 0.26 -19.93
N ALA A 104 -6.50 0.31 -18.77
CA ALA A 104 -7.09 0.80 -17.53
C ALA A 104 -7.35 2.31 -17.58
N LYS A 105 -8.47 2.74 -17.01
CA LYS A 105 -8.77 4.16 -16.81
C LYS A 105 -8.77 4.46 -15.33
N TYR A 106 -8.03 5.49 -14.93
CA TYR A 106 -7.88 5.92 -13.55
C TYR A 106 -8.69 7.20 -13.34
N GLY A 107 -9.55 7.20 -12.32
CA GLY A 107 -10.40 8.32 -11.96
C GLY A 107 -10.24 8.70 -10.50
N ASP A 108 -9.96 9.98 -10.25
CA ASP A 108 -9.81 10.54 -8.90
C ASP A 108 -11.20 10.78 -8.23
N GLU A 109 -12.29 10.65 -8.99
CA GLU A 109 -13.66 10.78 -8.48
C GLU A 109 -14.09 9.54 -7.69
N ILE A 110 -14.65 9.79 -6.50
CA ILE A 110 -15.13 8.75 -5.60
C ILE A 110 -16.65 8.88 -5.49
N ARG A 111 -17.38 7.86 -5.94
CA ARG A 111 -18.82 7.74 -5.66
C ARG A 111 -19.03 6.79 -4.49
N GLU A 112 -19.96 7.11 -3.58
CA GLU A 112 -20.30 6.24 -2.45
C GLU A 112 -20.74 4.82 -2.88
N SER A 113 -21.23 4.68 -4.11
CA SER A 113 -21.59 3.38 -4.70
C SER A 113 -20.39 2.52 -5.11
N GLN A 114 -19.16 3.06 -5.04
CA GLN A 114 -17.92 2.41 -5.46
C GLN A 114 -17.00 2.15 -4.25
N LEU A 115 -17.52 2.14 -3.02
CA LEU A 115 -16.69 2.06 -1.81
C LEU A 115 -16.00 0.71 -1.59
N TYR A 116 -16.44 -0.37 -2.26
CA TYR A 116 -16.00 -1.74 -2.00
C TYR A 116 -15.71 -2.52 -3.29
N LEU A 117 -14.64 -3.32 -3.29
CA LEU A 117 -14.53 -4.52 -4.12
C LEU A 117 -15.35 -5.62 -3.42
N GLY A 118 -16.64 -5.71 -3.75
CA GLY A 118 -17.53 -6.46 -2.86
C GLY A 118 -19.01 -6.36 -3.17
N ASP A 119 -19.44 -6.37 -4.44
CA ASP A 119 -20.81 -6.81 -4.67
C ASP A 119 -21.01 -8.22 -4.05
N GLN A 120 -22.26 -8.62 -3.80
CA GLN A 120 -22.54 -9.91 -3.15
C GLN A 120 -21.80 -11.09 -3.82
N VAL A 121 -21.50 -10.96 -5.13
CA VAL A 121 -20.76 -11.93 -5.94
C VAL A 121 -19.28 -12.03 -5.54
N THR A 122 -18.60 -10.91 -5.33
CA THR A 122 -17.17 -10.86 -4.97
C THR A 122 -16.92 -11.23 -3.50
N GLN A 123 -17.83 -10.88 -2.59
CA GLN A 123 -17.78 -11.36 -1.20
C GLN A 123 -17.97 -12.89 -1.12
N ASN A 124 -18.86 -13.45 -1.94
CA ASN A 124 -19.04 -14.90 -2.04
C ASN A 124 -17.80 -15.63 -2.60
N ALA A 125 -16.90 -14.92 -3.26
CA ALA A 125 -15.64 -15.44 -3.79
C ALA A 125 -14.46 -15.33 -2.80
N GLY A 126 -14.67 -14.78 -1.59
CA GLY A 126 -13.63 -14.69 -0.55
C GLY A 126 -12.55 -13.63 -0.80
N ILE A 127 -12.83 -12.63 -1.63
CA ILE A 127 -11.93 -11.50 -1.88
C ILE A 127 -12.12 -10.47 -0.76
N ASP A 128 -11.05 -10.13 -0.04
CA ASP A 128 -11.08 -9.11 1.02
C ASP A 128 -11.44 -7.73 0.43
N ASP A 129 -12.42 -7.05 1.03
CA ASP A 129 -12.97 -5.78 0.58
C ASP A 129 -11.90 -4.66 0.48
N HIS A 130 -11.58 -4.20 -0.74
CA HIS A 130 -10.89 -2.91 -0.92
C HIS A 130 -11.84 -1.78 -0.55
N ASN A 131 -11.65 -1.19 0.63
CA ASN A 131 -12.45 -0.05 1.08
C ASN A 131 -11.69 1.26 0.86
N ILE A 132 -12.26 2.17 0.07
CA ILE A 132 -11.59 3.46 -0.20
C ILE A 132 -11.39 4.30 1.06
N ARG A 133 -12.22 4.13 2.12
CA ARG A 133 -12.01 4.77 3.42
C ARG A 133 -10.76 4.25 4.12
N ILE A 134 -10.43 2.97 3.92
CA ILE A 134 -9.18 2.39 4.39
C ILE A 134 -8.02 3.02 3.64
N PHE A 135 -8.09 3.15 2.30
CA PHE A 135 -7.04 3.82 1.52
C PHE A 135 -6.85 5.28 1.91
N GLN A 136 -7.95 6.04 2.03
CA GLN A 136 -7.96 7.41 2.52
C GLN A 136 -7.26 7.56 3.87
N TRP A 137 -7.43 6.60 4.77
CA TRP A 137 -6.75 6.63 6.05
C TRP A 137 -5.30 6.19 5.95
N MET A 138 -5.03 5.10 5.24
CA MET A 138 -3.71 4.48 5.11
C MET A 138 -2.69 5.45 4.50
N LEU A 139 -3.13 6.22 3.51
CA LEU A 139 -2.29 7.09 2.70
C LEU A 139 -2.09 8.48 3.31
N ARG A 140 -2.76 8.78 4.43
CA ARG A 140 -2.45 9.98 5.20
C ARG A 140 -1.05 9.90 5.80
N PRO A 141 -0.22 10.96 5.71
CA PRO A 141 1.13 10.96 6.25
C PRO A 141 1.22 10.48 7.71
N GLU A 142 0.28 10.91 8.56
CA GLU A 142 0.21 10.55 9.98
C GLU A 142 -0.09 9.07 10.25
N ASN A 143 -0.65 8.35 9.27
CA ASN A 143 -1.04 6.95 9.40
C ASN A 143 -0.12 5.98 8.65
N SER A 144 0.67 6.46 7.69
CA SER A 144 1.65 5.64 6.95
C SER A 144 2.55 4.82 7.89
N GLN A 145 2.99 5.43 9.01
CA GLN A 145 3.79 4.77 10.03
C GLN A 145 3.02 3.66 10.77
N LYS A 146 1.74 3.88 11.05
CA LYS A 146 0.86 2.88 11.67
C LYS A 146 0.71 1.68 10.74
N CYS A 147 0.50 1.92 9.44
CA CYS A 147 0.38 0.88 8.42
C CYS A 147 1.66 0.05 8.31
N LEU A 148 2.82 0.70 8.25
CA LEU A 148 4.11 0.01 8.24
C LEU A 148 4.33 -0.81 9.52
N HIS A 149 3.82 -0.36 10.67
CA HIS A 149 3.90 -1.13 11.91
C HIS A 149 2.98 -2.37 11.89
N LEU A 150 1.85 -2.33 11.18
CA LEU A 150 0.96 -3.49 10.98
C LEU A 150 1.60 -4.60 10.16
N LEU A 151 2.59 -4.30 9.31
CA LEU A 151 3.29 -5.31 8.50
C LEU A 151 3.92 -6.40 9.36
N LYS A 152 4.25 -6.11 10.62
CA LYS A 152 4.78 -7.10 11.58
C LYS A 152 3.90 -8.35 11.72
N ASN A 153 2.60 -8.24 11.43
CA ASN A 153 1.66 -9.36 11.49
C ASN A 153 1.37 -10.03 10.13
N LYS A 154 1.89 -9.49 9.02
CA LYS A 154 1.77 -10.05 7.67
C LYS A 154 3.16 -10.33 7.12
N ILE A 155 3.64 -11.55 7.31
CA ILE A 155 5.02 -11.94 7.04
C ILE A 155 5.45 -11.68 5.59
N GLN A 156 4.55 -11.88 4.63
CA GLN A 156 4.80 -11.59 3.20
C GLN A 156 5.16 -10.13 3.00
N LEU A 157 4.33 -9.22 3.52
CA LEU A 157 4.52 -7.79 3.40
C LEU A 157 5.76 -7.31 4.18
N ARG A 158 6.03 -7.90 5.35
CA ARG A 158 7.23 -7.59 6.12
C ARG A 158 8.49 -7.96 5.34
N ARG A 159 8.57 -9.17 4.78
CA ARG A 159 9.72 -9.61 3.97
C ARG A 159 9.89 -8.73 2.74
N TYR A 160 8.80 -8.46 2.03
CA TYR A 160 8.79 -7.52 0.91
C TYR A 160 9.39 -6.15 1.29
N PHE A 161 8.97 -5.56 2.42
CA PHE A 161 9.51 -4.30 2.90
C PHE A 161 11.00 -4.39 3.26
N GLU A 162 11.42 -5.43 3.98
CA GLU A 162 12.82 -5.65 4.37
C GLU A 162 13.73 -5.81 3.14
N GLU A 163 13.28 -6.56 2.13
CA GLU A 163 14.02 -6.76 0.89
C GLU A 163 14.08 -5.50 0.03
N MET A 164 13.03 -4.67 0.03
CA MET A 164 13.09 -3.33 -0.58
C MET A 164 14.12 -2.45 0.13
N CYS A 165 14.16 -2.44 1.46
CA CYS A 165 15.17 -1.68 2.20
C CYS A 165 16.60 -2.14 1.86
N ILE A 166 16.83 -3.46 1.81
CA ILE A 166 18.13 -4.04 1.42
C ILE A 166 18.49 -3.64 0.00
N PHE A 167 17.53 -3.70 -0.93
CA PHE A 167 17.75 -3.30 -2.32
C PHE A 167 18.14 -1.83 -2.42
N MET A 168 17.41 -0.93 -1.74
CA MET A 168 17.68 0.50 -1.75
C MET A 168 19.09 0.82 -1.24
N LYS A 169 19.51 0.17 -0.15
CA LYS A 169 20.86 0.32 0.38
C LYS A 169 21.92 -0.20 -0.59
N LYS A 170 21.72 -1.38 -1.19
CA LYS A 170 22.71 -2.00 -2.08
C LYS A 170 22.83 -1.29 -3.43
N GLN A 171 21.73 -0.83 -4.01
CA GLN A 171 21.74 -0.24 -5.35
C GLN A 171 22.01 1.26 -5.35
N PHE A 172 21.58 1.97 -4.32
CA PHE A 172 21.63 3.44 -4.30
C PHE A 172 22.39 4.00 -3.09
N GLY A 173 22.84 3.16 -2.15
CA GLY A 173 23.48 3.62 -0.92
C GLY A 173 22.51 4.23 0.10
N ILE A 174 21.20 4.19 -0.18
CA ILE A 174 20.14 4.85 0.59
C ILE A 174 19.65 3.94 1.73
N ASP A 175 19.71 4.44 2.96
CA ASP A 175 19.10 3.79 4.11
C ASP A 175 17.66 4.26 4.28
N ILE A 176 16.71 3.31 4.33
CA ILE A 176 15.32 3.59 4.70
C ILE A 176 15.20 3.46 6.22
N PRO A 177 14.80 4.52 6.95
CA PRO A 177 14.71 4.48 8.41
C PRO A 177 13.72 3.41 8.92
N GLU A 178 14.11 2.74 10.01
CA GLU A 178 13.24 1.78 10.69
C GLU A 178 11.94 2.43 11.19
N VAL A 179 10.85 1.70 11.09
CA VAL A 179 9.53 2.14 11.53
C VAL A 179 9.35 1.86 13.02
N THR A 180 9.61 2.88 13.84
CA THR A 180 9.29 2.85 15.27
C THR A 180 8.02 3.64 15.55
N TYR A 181 7.16 3.13 16.45
CA TYR A 181 5.94 3.83 16.86
C TYR A 181 5.81 3.81 18.39
N LYS A 182 6.00 4.99 18.99
CA LYS A 182 5.99 5.25 20.45
C LYS A 182 4.86 6.20 20.89
N LYS A 183 3.81 6.29 20.09
CA LYS A 183 2.64 7.14 20.36
C LYS A 183 1.41 6.29 20.59
N CYS A 184 0.41 6.84 21.28
CA CYS A 184 -0.94 6.30 21.26
C CYS A 184 -1.52 6.42 19.84
N TRP A 185 -2.16 5.36 19.33
CA TRP A 185 -2.74 5.34 17.98
C TRP A 185 -3.95 6.26 17.83
N ALA A 186 -4.68 6.50 18.94
CA ALA A 186 -5.88 7.32 18.98
C ALA A 186 -5.63 8.80 19.26
N CYS A 187 -4.75 9.13 20.22
CA CYS A 187 -4.57 10.51 20.71
C CYS A 187 -3.14 11.03 20.58
N GLU A 188 -2.25 10.24 19.95
CA GLU A 188 -0.86 10.61 19.61
C GLU A 188 0.08 10.98 20.76
N LYS A 189 -0.39 10.95 22.01
CA LYS A 189 0.44 11.14 23.21
C LYS A 189 1.59 10.14 23.21
N ILE A 190 2.79 10.63 23.51
CA ILE A 190 4.01 9.84 23.71
C ILE A 190 3.99 9.30 25.14
N GLY A 191 4.51 8.09 25.33
CA GLY A 191 4.65 7.45 26.63
C GLY A 191 5.24 6.04 26.48
N ASP A 192 5.55 5.42 27.62
CA ASP A 192 6.22 4.12 27.65
C ASP A 192 5.27 2.98 28.02
N ASP A 193 4.25 3.26 28.85
CA ASP A 193 3.26 2.27 29.31
C ASP A 193 1.96 2.29 28.49
N PHE A 194 2.02 1.73 27.28
CA PHE A 194 0.83 1.55 26.45
C PHE A 194 0.21 0.16 26.59
N LYS A 195 -1.12 0.14 26.60
CA LYS A 195 -1.91 -1.07 26.39
C LYS A 195 -1.90 -1.41 24.91
N VAL A 196 -1.61 -2.66 24.57
CA VAL A 196 -1.66 -3.15 23.19
C VAL A 196 -3.03 -3.70 22.85
N CYS A 197 -3.43 -3.57 21.58
CA CYS A 197 -4.65 -4.19 21.10
C CYS A 197 -4.64 -5.70 21.36
N GLY A 198 -5.72 -6.25 21.92
CA GLY A 198 -5.82 -7.67 22.23
C GLY A 198 -5.75 -8.58 21.01
N LYS A 199 -6.17 -8.10 19.82
CA LYS A 199 -6.23 -8.86 18.56
C LYS A 199 -4.91 -8.79 17.78
N CYS A 200 -4.51 -7.59 17.32
CA CYS A 200 -3.27 -7.45 16.55
C CYS A 200 -1.99 -7.48 17.40
N LYS A 201 -2.04 -7.11 18.69
CA LYS A 201 -0.83 -6.90 19.51
C LYS A 201 0.14 -5.80 19.00
N ILE A 202 -0.25 -5.03 17.98
CA ILE A 202 0.57 -3.97 17.36
C ILE A 202 0.13 -2.58 17.80
N ALA A 203 -1.17 -2.28 17.70
CA ALA A 203 -1.68 -0.95 18.02
C ALA A 203 -1.58 -0.64 19.52
N LYS A 204 -1.11 0.56 19.86
CA LYS A 204 -0.79 1.00 21.22
C LYS A 204 -1.73 2.10 21.71
N TYR A 205 -2.21 2.00 22.95
CA TYR A 205 -3.17 2.93 23.53
C TYR A 205 -2.84 3.28 24.97
N CYS A 206 -2.95 4.56 25.33
CA CYS A 206 -2.79 4.99 26.73
C CYS A 206 -3.96 4.56 27.63
N SER A 207 -5.12 4.25 27.06
CA SER A 207 -6.30 3.85 27.82
C SER A 207 -7.23 2.93 27.01
N ARG A 208 -8.12 2.23 27.73
CA ARG A 208 -9.22 1.47 27.10
C ARG A 208 -10.17 2.38 26.32
N ASN A 209 -10.33 3.64 26.74
CA ASN A 209 -11.17 4.60 26.03
C ASN A 209 -10.57 4.94 24.65
N CYS A 210 -9.26 5.21 24.60
CA CYS A 210 -8.56 5.44 23.34
C CYS A 210 -8.66 4.24 22.39
N GLN A 211 -8.50 3.02 22.90
CA GLN A 211 -8.68 1.81 22.09
C GLN A 211 -10.12 1.69 21.55
N ARG A 212 -11.14 1.92 22.37
CA ARG A 212 -12.55 1.85 21.93
C ARG A 212 -12.89 2.89 20.88
N ASN A 213 -12.34 4.11 21.02
CA ASN A 213 -12.55 5.17 20.06
C ASN A 213 -11.89 4.84 18.72
N ASP A 214 -10.61 4.42 18.73
CA ASP A 214 -9.91 4.03 17.50
C ASP A 214 -10.56 2.82 16.83
N TRP A 215 -11.03 1.84 17.62
CA TRP A 215 -11.75 0.67 17.14
C TRP A 215 -13.01 1.03 16.36
N LYS A 216 -13.79 2.00 16.85
CA LYS A 216 -15.01 2.48 16.18
C LYS A 216 -14.71 3.33 14.95
N GLN A 217 -13.60 4.06 14.95
CA GLN A 217 -13.25 4.95 13.85
C GLN A 217 -12.72 4.18 12.64
N LEU A 218 -11.74 3.29 12.85
CA LEU A 218 -11.17 2.49 11.76
C LEU A 218 -10.39 1.26 12.20
N HIS A 219 -9.83 1.20 13.42
CA HIS A 219 -8.89 0.11 13.77
C HIS A 219 -9.51 -1.27 13.57
N LYS A 220 -10.83 -1.43 13.74
CA LYS A 220 -11.53 -2.69 13.45
C LYS A 220 -11.28 -3.21 12.03
N GLU A 221 -11.28 -2.32 11.04
CA GLU A 221 -11.16 -2.62 9.61
C GLU A 221 -9.72 -2.96 9.21
N ILE A 222 -8.74 -2.32 9.86
CA ILE A 222 -7.31 -2.49 9.56
C ILE A 222 -6.58 -3.41 10.55
N CYS A 223 -7.28 -4.00 11.52
CA CYS A 223 -6.65 -4.79 12.57
C CYS A 223 -6.19 -6.15 12.04
N LEU A 224 -4.91 -6.22 11.67
CA LEU A 224 -4.26 -7.46 11.23
C LEU A 224 -3.86 -8.30 12.44
N ALA A 225 -4.50 -9.45 12.65
CA ALA A 225 -4.05 -10.40 13.67
C ALA A 225 -2.76 -11.09 13.22
N PRO A 226 -1.88 -11.53 14.13
CA PRO A 226 -0.74 -12.37 13.76
C PRO A 226 -1.23 -13.60 12.97
N ASN A 227 -0.62 -13.87 11.81
CA ASN A 227 -0.97 -14.99 10.93
C ASN A 227 -2.41 -14.97 10.37
N SER A 228 -3.08 -13.81 10.33
CA SER A 228 -4.31 -13.69 9.55
C SER A 228 -3.99 -13.81 8.05
N TRP A 229 -4.72 -14.66 7.33
CA TRP A 229 -4.76 -14.68 5.87
C TRP A 229 -5.88 -13.75 5.46
#